data_AF-A0A197K000-F1
#
_entry.id   AF-A0A197K000-F1
#
_cell.length_a   1.000
_cell.length_b   1.000
_cell.length_c   1.000
_cell.angle_alpha   90.00
_cell.angle_beta   90.00
_cell.angle_gamma   90.00
#
_symmetry.space_group_name_H-M   'P 1'
#
loop_
_entity.id
_entity.type
_entity.pdbx_description
1 polymer ?
#
loop_
_entity_poly.entity_id
_entity_poly.type
_entity_poly.pdbx_seq_one_letter_code
_entity_poly.pdbx_strand_id
1 'polypeptide(L)'
;MAAKNTPSGTNAALSSIPGSPAQNQLPASLEGIELGDRVAVESMGLTGYLRFVGPAQFKTGIWAGIELDTPTGKNDGTVAGVTYFSCRPNCGIFVLAAKI
;
A
#
# COMPACT_ATOMS: atom_id res chain seq x y z
N MET A 1 -52.51 19.65 -28.65
CA MET A 1 -51.97 20.39 -27.47
C MET A 1 -50.87 19.49 -26.91
N ALA A 2 -49.64 19.66 -27.39
CA ALA A 2 -48.55 20.44 -26.75
C ALA A 2 -47.90 19.64 -25.60
N ALA A 3 -46.58 19.48 -25.47
CA ALA A 3 -45.42 19.71 -26.32
C ALA A 3 -44.26 18.88 -25.72
N LYS A 4 -43.18 18.76 -26.50
CA LYS A 4 -41.93 18.05 -26.25
C LYS A 4 -41.19 18.55 -25.00
N ASN A 5 -40.37 17.71 -24.35
CA ASN A 5 -38.93 17.97 -24.23
C ASN A 5 -38.13 16.86 -23.53
N THR A 6 -37.13 16.38 -24.26
CA THR A 6 -35.90 15.72 -23.79
C THR A 6 -34.96 16.76 -23.17
N PRO A 7 -34.09 16.39 -22.23
CA PRO A 7 -32.78 17.02 -22.09
C PRO A 7 -31.67 16.09 -22.59
N SER A 8 -30.95 16.58 -23.59
CA SER A 8 -29.59 16.21 -23.93
C SER A 8 -28.65 16.45 -22.75
N GLY A 9 -27.63 15.60 -22.61
CA GLY A 9 -26.57 15.81 -21.63
C GLY A 9 -25.36 14.93 -21.93
N THR A 10 -24.70 15.18 -23.07
CA THR A 10 -23.30 14.80 -23.26
C THR A 10 -22.44 15.55 -22.24
N ASN A 11 -21.68 14.83 -21.42
CA ASN A 11 -20.48 15.37 -20.76
C ASN A 11 -19.34 14.40 -21.11
N ALA A 12 -18.62 14.65 -22.20
CA ALA A 12 -17.41 15.48 -22.20
C ALA A 12 -16.39 14.95 -21.19
N ALA A 13 -15.43 14.16 -21.70
CA ALA A 13 -14.11 14.08 -21.10
C ALA A 13 -13.59 15.50 -20.89
N LEU A 14 -13.06 15.78 -19.70
CA LEU A 14 -12.23 16.91 -19.23
C LEU A 14 -12.39 16.79 -17.70
N SER A 15 -11.38 16.62 -16.87
CA SER A 15 -9.99 17.02 -16.96
C SER A 15 -9.29 16.40 -15.76
N SER A 16 -8.06 15.93 -15.98
CA SER A 16 -7.05 15.66 -14.96
C SER A 16 -7.18 16.64 -13.80
N ILE A 17 -7.34 16.14 -12.58
CA ILE A 17 -7.31 16.96 -11.37
C ILE A 17 -5.82 17.26 -11.10
N PRO A 18 -5.32 18.49 -11.28
CA PRO A 18 -3.96 18.85 -10.91
C PRO A 18 -4.03 19.49 -9.52
N GLY A 19 -3.70 18.73 -8.48
CA GLY A 19 -3.51 19.29 -7.15
C GLY A 19 -4.42 18.71 -6.07
N SER A 20 -3.90 17.70 -5.39
CA SER A 20 -4.13 17.51 -3.95
C SER A 20 -2.75 17.31 -3.34
N PRO A 21 -2.18 18.31 -2.64
CA PRO A 21 -0.91 18.12 -1.96
C PRO A 21 -1.19 17.38 -0.65
N ALA A 22 -0.62 16.18 -0.55
CA ALA A 22 -0.50 15.35 0.65
C ALA A 22 -1.78 14.66 1.18
N GLN A 23 -1.59 13.39 1.55
CA GLN A 23 -2.43 12.58 2.46
C GLN A 23 -3.58 11.77 1.84
N ASN A 24 -3.29 10.88 0.88
CA ASN A 24 -3.91 9.53 0.85
C ASN A 24 -3.45 8.62 -0.29
N GLN A 25 -2.54 9.06 -1.14
CA GLN A 25 -2.08 8.23 -2.25
C GLN A 25 -1.05 7.21 -1.76
N LEU A 26 -1.40 5.93 -1.85
CA LEU A 26 -0.43 4.84 -1.76
C LEU A 26 0.73 5.14 -2.71
N PRO A 27 1.98 4.81 -2.35
CA PRO A 27 3.10 5.03 -3.25
C PRO A 27 2.85 4.28 -4.56
N ALA A 28 3.27 4.88 -5.68
CA ALA A 28 3.09 4.30 -7.02
C ALA A 28 3.59 2.86 -7.12
N SER A 29 4.63 2.51 -6.36
CA SER A 29 5.17 1.14 -6.30
C SER A 29 4.23 0.10 -5.69
N LEU A 30 3.17 0.52 -5.00
CA LEU A 30 2.10 -0.34 -4.49
C LEU A 30 0.79 -0.17 -5.26
N GLU A 31 0.78 0.53 -6.42
CA GLU A 31 -0.43 0.60 -7.24
C GLU A 31 -0.81 -0.79 -7.75
N GLY A 32 -1.95 -1.29 -7.28
CA GLY A 32 -2.45 -2.62 -7.62
C GLY A 32 -1.85 -3.77 -6.79
N ILE A 33 -1.06 -3.47 -5.75
CA ILE A 33 -0.57 -4.48 -4.80
C ILE A 33 -1.49 -4.49 -3.57
N GLU A 34 -2.04 -5.65 -3.24
CA GLU A 34 -2.99 -5.85 -2.15
C GLU A 34 -2.37 -6.68 -1.01
N LEU A 35 -3.01 -6.62 0.16
CA LEU A 35 -2.61 -7.48 1.28
C LEU A 35 -2.79 -8.96 0.88
N GLY A 36 -1.75 -9.75 1.11
CA GLY A 36 -1.69 -11.15 0.70
C GLY A 36 -0.92 -11.38 -0.61
N ASP A 37 -0.59 -10.33 -1.37
CA ASP A 37 0.18 -10.47 -2.59
C ASP A 37 1.64 -10.85 -2.31
N ARG A 38 2.23 -11.56 -3.28
CA ARG A 38 3.64 -11.89 -3.26
C ARG A 38 4.44 -10.67 -3.71
N VAL A 39 5.37 -10.24 -2.87
CA VAL A 39 6.22 -9.07 -3.10
C VAL A 39 7.70 -9.42 -2.93
N ALA A 40 8.54 -8.76 -3.72
CA ALA A 40 9.99 -8.87 -3.64
C ALA A 40 10.58 -7.53 -3.20
N VAL A 41 11.43 -7.55 -2.18
CA VAL A 41 12.23 -6.40 -1.77
C VAL A 41 13.55 -6.47 -2.55
N GLU A 42 13.57 -5.91 -3.76
CA GLU A 42 14.72 -6.00 -4.67
C GLU A 42 16.04 -5.57 -4.01
N SER A 43 15.99 -4.48 -3.23
CA SER A 43 17.16 -3.95 -2.51
C SER A 43 17.78 -4.91 -1.49
N MET A 44 17.06 -5.94 -1.06
CA MET A 44 17.51 -6.93 -0.09
C MET A 44 17.55 -8.35 -0.65
N GLY A 45 17.07 -8.58 -1.88
CA GLY A 45 16.92 -9.92 -2.45
C GLY A 45 15.98 -10.82 -1.64
N LEU A 46 15.03 -10.23 -0.92
CA LEU A 46 14.08 -10.96 -0.06
C LEU A 46 12.71 -11.02 -0.72
N THR A 47 12.02 -12.15 -0.59
CA THR A 47 10.66 -12.33 -1.11
C THR A 47 9.74 -12.77 0.03
N GLY A 48 8.48 -12.36 -0.05
CA GLY A 48 7.47 -12.70 0.95
C GLY A 48 6.08 -12.22 0.57
N TYR A 49 5.18 -12.23 1.54
CA TYR A 49 3.80 -11.80 1.36
C TYR A 49 3.56 -10.45 2.04
N LEU A 50 2.85 -9.56 1.37
CA LEU A 50 2.46 -8.29 1.96
C LEU A 50 1.39 -8.52 3.05
N ARG A 51 1.65 -8.05 4.27
CA ARG A 51 0.75 -8.24 5.42
C ARG A 51 0.27 -6.94 6.03
N PHE A 52 0.93 -5.83 5.74
CA PHE A 52 0.59 -4.51 6.24
C PHE A 52 1.00 -3.42 5.25
N VAL A 53 0.16 -2.40 5.08
CA VAL A 53 0.52 -1.14 4.41
C VAL A 53 -0.06 0.02 5.19
N GLY A 54 0.77 0.96 5.63
CA GLY A 54 0.30 2.13 6.33
C GLY A 54 1.35 2.85 7.18
N PRO A 55 0.95 3.89 7.91
CA PRO A 55 1.82 4.56 8.87
C PRO A 55 2.19 3.63 10.03
N ALA A 56 3.42 3.76 10.54
CA ALA A 56 3.90 2.98 11.67
C ALA A 56 4.45 3.86 12.79
N GLN A 57 4.22 3.46 14.04
CA GLN A 57 4.58 4.26 15.22
C GLN A 57 6.09 4.36 15.45
N PHE A 58 6.87 3.42 14.91
CA PHE A 58 8.32 3.41 15.09
C PHE A 58 9.03 4.46 14.23
N LYS A 59 8.43 4.90 13.10
CA LYS A 59 9.01 5.92 12.22
C LYS A 59 8.00 6.49 11.23
N THR A 60 8.05 7.80 11.00
CA THR A 60 7.22 8.50 10.00
C THR A 60 7.39 7.93 8.59
N GLY A 61 6.29 7.85 7.85
CA GLY A 61 6.22 7.36 6.46
C GLY A 61 5.17 6.28 6.29
N ILE A 62 4.92 5.87 5.04
CA ILE A 62 4.12 4.68 4.74
C ILE A 62 5.06 3.48 4.65
N TRP A 63 4.75 2.47 5.45
CA TRP A 63 5.51 1.25 5.58
C TRP A 63 4.72 0.08 5.03
N ALA A 64 5.45 -0.84 4.42
CA ALA A 64 4.95 -2.14 4.06
C ALA A 64 5.56 -3.18 5.00
N GLY A 65 4.70 -3.94 5.67
CA GLY A 65 5.08 -5.08 6.49
C GLY A 65 4.97 -6.35 5.66
N ILE A 66 6.07 -7.09 5.55
CA ILE A 66 6.18 -8.29 4.70
C ILE A 66 6.50 -9.48 5.59
N GLU A 67 5.76 -10.57 5.41
CA GLU A 67 6.08 -11.88 5.95
C GLU A 67 6.97 -12.64 4.95
N LEU A 68 8.22 -12.84 5.31
CA LEU A 68 9.23 -13.52 4.51
C LEU A 68 9.09 -15.04 4.58
N ASP A 69 9.44 -15.69 3.48
CA ASP A 69 9.42 -17.16 3.39
C ASP A 69 10.44 -17.81 4.36
N THR A 70 11.58 -17.15 4.55
CA THR A 70 12.71 -17.57 5.39
C THR A 70 12.87 -16.69 6.64
N PRO A 71 13.47 -17.21 7.74
CA PRO A 71 13.68 -16.45 8.97
C PRO A 71 14.87 -15.47 8.86
N THR A 72 14.85 -14.60 7.84
CA THR A 72 15.87 -13.60 7.51
C THR A 72 15.39 -12.17 7.77
N GLY A 73 14.20 -12.03 8.35
CA GLY A 73 13.60 -10.77 8.77
C GLY A 73 14.13 -10.29 10.12
N LYS A 74 13.43 -9.29 10.68
CA LYS A 74 13.86 -8.55 11.88
C LYS A 74 12.87 -8.63 13.04
N ASN A 75 11.64 -9.07 12.78
CA ASN A 75 10.56 -9.09 13.76
C ASN A 75 9.60 -10.25 13.45
N ASP A 76 8.53 -10.35 14.23
CA ASP A 76 7.41 -11.30 14.09
C ASP A 76 6.11 -10.57 13.68
N GLY A 77 6.24 -9.33 13.19
CA GLY A 77 5.12 -8.41 12.91
C GLY A 77 4.81 -7.45 14.07
N THR A 78 5.51 -7.60 15.21
CA THR A 78 5.48 -6.65 16.33
C THR A 78 6.75 -5.80 16.37
N VAL A 79 6.59 -4.48 16.50
CA VAL A 79 7.72 -3.54 16.66
C VAL A 79 7.42 -2.61 17.83
N ALA A 80 8.34 -2.53 18.79
CA ALA A 80 8.22 -1.69 19.99
C ALA A 80 6.90 -1.91 20.77
N GLY A 81 6.45 -3.17 20.85
CA GLY A 81 5.22 -3.55 21.58
C GLY A 81 3.91 -3.34 20.82
N VAL A 82 3.96 -2.85 19.57
CA VAL A 82 2.78 -2.70 18.71
C VAL A 82 2.80 -3.75 17.61
N THR A 83 1.72 -4.53 17.54
CA THR A 83 1.54 -5.57 16.51
C THR A 83 0.78 -5.00 15.32
N TYR A 84 1.39 -5.09 14.14
CA TYR A 84 0.79 -4.63 12.88
C TYR A 84 0.28 -5.81 12.04
N PHE A 85 1.00 -6.93 12.10
CA PHE A 85 0.63 -8.21 11.52
C PHE A 85 1.25 -9.33 12.37
N SER A 86 0.94 -10.60 12.06
CA SER A 86 1.52 -11.75 12.74
C SER A 86 2.22 -12.66 11.74
N CYS A 87 3.42 -13.10 12.09
CA CYS A 87 4.20 -14.09 11.34
C CYS A 87 5.14 -14.86 12.28
N ARG A 88 5.92 -15.81 11.72
CA ARG A 88 6.94 -16.54 12.49
C ARG A 88 8.05 -15.60 13.01
N PRO A 89 8.73 -15.97 14.12
CA PRO A 89 9.87 -15.20 14.62
C PRO A 89 10.93 -14.99 13.53
N ASN A 90 11.42 -13.77 13.41
CA ASN A 90 12.39 -13.35 12.40
C ASN A 90 11.91 -13.53 10.94
N CYS A 91 10.61 -13.65 10.68
CA CYS A 91 10.06 -13.65 9.33
C CYS A 91 9.46 -12.29 8.94
N GLY A 92 9.25 -11.36 9.87
CA GLY A 92 8.68 -10.05 9.57
C GLY A 92 9.76 -9.03 9.21
N ILE A 93 9.50 -8.22 8.18
CA ILE A 93 10.29 -7.03 7.87
C ILE A 93 9.38 -5.85 7.54
N PHE A 94 9.80 -4.65 7.93
CA PHE A 94 9.20 -3.40 7.49
C PHE A 94 10.14 -2.69 6.53
N VAL A 95 9.62 -2.33 5.36
CA VAL A 95 10.30 -1.48 4.38
C VAL A 95 9.43 -0.27 4.07
N LEU A 96 10.04 0.83 3.63
CA LEU A 96 9.26 1.94 3.10
C LEU A 96 8.49 1.42 1.89
N ALA A 97 7.19 1.69 1.84
CA ALA A 97 6.32 1.19 0.78
C ALA A 97 6.76 1.65 -0.63
N ALA A 98 7.50 2.76 -0.73
CA ALA A 98 8.14 3.21 -1.97
C ALA A 98 9.35 2.36 -2.42
N LYS A 99 9.74 1.33 -1.66
CA LYS A 99 10.88 0.42 -1.93
C LYS A 99 10.46 -1.04 -2.14
N ILE A 100 9.16 -1.30 -2.12
CA ILE A 100 8.60 -2.49 -2.79
C ILE A 100 8.54 -2.15 -4.27
#